data_AF-A0A7V4QBX7-F1
#
_entry.id   AF-A0A7V4QBX7-F1
#
_cell.length_a   1.000
_cell.length_b   1.000
_cell.length_c   1.000
_cell.angle_alpha   90.00
_cell.angle_beta   90.00
_cell.angle_gamma   90.00
#
_symmetry.space_group_name_H-M   'P 1'
#
loop_
_entity.id
_entity.type
_entity.pdbx_description
1 polymer ?
#
loop_
_entity_poly.entity_id
_entity_poly.type
_entity_poly.pdbx_seq_one_letter_code
_entity_poly.pdbx_strand_id
1 'polypeptide(L)' 'MREELLKIESEYEIPDEIDMSGALRGRFYQPKKIATTIRLDDDIIMQFKKKALEQKVGYQSLINAALRDYMTNSKAS' A
#
# COMPACT_ATOMS: atom_id res chain seq x y z
N MET A 1 0.60 -31.60 35.19
CA MET A 1 1.65 -31.23 34.19
C MET A 1 1.12 -31.08 32.76
N ARG A 2 0.12 -31.87 32.29
CA ARG A 2 -0.51 -31.65 30.97
C ARG A 2 -1.57 -30.54 30.94
N GLU A 3 -2.12 -30.14 32.09
CA GLU A 3 -3.15 -29.10 32.17
C GLU A 3 -2.59 -27.67 32.12
N GLU A 4 -1.31 -27.47 32.45
CA GLU A 4 -0.68 -26.15 32.36
C GLU A 4 -0.40 -25.73 30.91
N LEU A 5 -0.16 -26.69 30.02
CA LEU A 5 0.15 -26.41 28.61
C LEU A 5 -1.06 -25.88 27.84
N LEU A 6 -2.27 -26.33 28.19
CA LEU A 6 -3.52 -25.95 27.53
C LEU A 6 -4.00 -24.54 27.89
N LYS A 7 -3.47 -23.96 28.96
CA LYS A 7 -3.83 -22.62 29.43
C LYS A 7 -3.08 -21.52 28.67
N ILE A 8 -1.92 -21.85 28.11
CA ILE A 8 -1.05 -20.91 27.38
C ILE A 8 -1.61 -20.63 25.98
N GLU A 9 -2.31 -21.59 25.36
CA GLU A 9 -2.93 -21.43 24.03
C GLU A 9 -4.19 -20.56 24.04
N SER A 10 -4.92 -20.48 25.16
CA SER A 10 -6.20 -19.77 25.22
C SER A 10 -6.11 -18.28 25.56
N GLU A 11 -4.93 -17.79 25.96
CA GLU A 11 -4.76 -16.41 26.45
C GLU A 11 -4.05 -15.49 25.42
N TYR A 12 -3.67 -16.03 24.26
CA TYR A 12 -3.09 -15.23 23.18
C TYR A 12 -4.16 -14.74 22.21
N GLU A 13 -4.91 -13.71 22.63
CA GLU A 13 -5.75 -12.93 21.72
C GLU A 13 -4.83 -12.17 20.75
N ILE A 14 -4.74 -12.67 19.51
CA ILE A 14 -4.10 -11.94 18.42
C ILE A 14 -5.05 -10.78 18.08
N PRO A 15 -4.66 -9.51 18.29
CA PRO A 15 -5.53 -8.40 17.92
C PRO A 15 -5.80 -8.46 16.41
N ASP A 16 -7.08 -8.52 16.03
CA ASP A 16 -7.53 -8.59 14.63
C ASP A 16 -7.08 -7.36 13.81
N GLU A 17 -6.80 -6.25 14.49
CA GLU A 17 -6.42 -4.99 13.88
C GLU A 17 -5.02 -4.56 14.33
N ILE A 18 -4.03 -4.94 13.52
CA ILE A 18 -2.67 -4.38 13.62
C ILE A 18 -2.73 -2.97 13.01
N ASP A 19 -2.63 -1.93 13.82
CA ASP A 19 -2.51 -0.55 13.35
C ASP A 19 -1.16 -0.35 12.64
N MET A 20 -1.19 -0.41 11.31
CA MET A 20 -0.02 -0.20 10.44
C MET A 20 0.15 1.28 10.03
N SER A 21 -0.59 2.21 10.66
CA SER A 21 -0.55 3.64 10.33
C SER A 21 0.85 4.27 10.46
N GLY A 22 1.69 3.72 11.34
CA GLY A 22 3.09 4.14 11.56
C GLY A 22 4.15 3.29 10.87
N ALA A 23 3.77 2.28 10.08
CA ALA A 23 4.72 1.40 9.42
C ALA A 23 5.44 2.15 8.29
N LEU A 24 6.62 2.71 8.59
CA LEU A 24 7.59 3.12 7.58
C LEU A 24 7.81 1.93 6.66
N ARG A 25 7.29 2.01 5.41
CA ARG A 25 7.46 0.96 4.41
C ARG A 25 8.95 0.68 4.25
N GLY A 26 9.38 -0.44 4.81
CA GLY A 26 10.79 -0.81 4.88
C GLY A 26 11.41 -0.88 3.49
N ARG A 27 12.71 -0.64 3.47
CA ARG A 27 13.67 -0.67 2.34
C ARG A 27 13.62 -1.94 1.47
N PHE A 28 12.82 -2.92 1.87
CA PHE A 28 12.71 -4.27 1.31
C PHE A 28 11.33 -4.58 0.71
N TYR A 29 10.34 -3.69 0.81
CA TYR A 29 9.07 -3.90 0.12
C TYR A 29 9.24 -3.59 -1.37
N GLN A 30 9.29 -4.63 -2.20
CA GLN A 30 9.20 -4.49 -3.65
C GLN A 30 7.73 -4.64 -4.08
N PRO A 31 7.07 -3.56 -4.55
CA PRO A 31 5.71 -3.68 -5.03
C PRO A 31 5.67 -4.56 -6.28
N LYS A 32 4.96 -5.69 -6.20
CA LYS A 32 4.69 -6.55 -7.36
C LYS A 32 3.75 -5.80 -8.31
N LYS A 33 4.30 -5.28 -9.41
CA LYS A 33 3.51 -4.64 -10.47
C LYS A 33 2.78 -5.72 -11.26
N ILE A 34 1.45 -5.65 -11.26
CA ILE A 34 0.60 -6.55 -12.06
C ILE A 34 0.16 -5.75 -13.30
N ALA A 35 0.31 -6.35 -14.47
CA ALA A 35 -0.20 -5.78 -15.70
C ALA A 35 -1.73 -5.93 -15.72
N THR A 36 -2.44 -4.82 -15.63
CA THR A 36 -3.90 -4.76 -15.67
C THR A 36 -4.32 -3.73 -16.72
N THR A 37 -5.41 -4.01 -17.43
CA THR A 37 -6.04 -3.06 -18.35
C THR A 37 -7.01 -2.17 -17.57
N ILE A 38 -6.70 -0.88 -17.48
CA ILE A 38 -7.59 0.16 -16.94
C ILE A 38 -7.78 1.24 -18.00
N ARG A 39 -8.97 1.86 -18.04
CA ARG A 39 -9.21 3.04 -18.88
C ARG A 39 -8.97 4.28 -18.03
N LEU A 40 -8.17 5.21 -18.56
CA LEU A 40 -7.92 6.52 -17.97
C LEU A 40 -8.18 7.56 -19.05
N ASP A 41 -8.62 8.74 -18.63
CA ASP A 41 -8.85 9.87 -19.53
C ASP A 41 -7.52 10.36 -20.13
N ASP A 42 -7.62 10.95 -21.33
CA ASP A 42 -6.46 11.34 -22.13
C ASP A 42 -5.67 12.50 -21.48
N ASP A 43 -6.37 13.45 -20.91
CA ASP A 43 -5.85 14.61 -20.18
C ASP A 43 -5.09 14.18 -18.93
N ILE A 44 -5.62 13.22 -18.17
CA ILE A 44 -4.95 12.63 -17.01
C ILE A 44 -3.64 11.96 -17.44
N ILE A 45 -3.67 11.12 -18.49
CA ILE A 45 -2.46 10.49 -19.02
C ILE A 45 -1.44 11.55 -19.46
N MET A 46 -1.89 12.61 -20.13
CA MET A 46 -1.02 13.69 -20.60
C MET A 46 -0.37 14.45 -19.44
N GLN A 47 -1.13 14.77 -18.40
CA GLN A 47 -0.61 15.41 -17.20
C GLN A 47 0.45 14.56 -16.50
N PHE A 48 0.21 13.25 -16.32
CA PHE A 48 1.18 12.36 -15.70
C PHE A 48 2.44 12.18 -16.54
N LYS A 49 2.33 12.15 -17.87
CA LYS A 49 3.50 12.13 -18.77
C LYS A 49 4.35 13.39 -18.65
N LYS A 50 3.72 14.56 -18.58
CA LYS A 50 4.43 15.84 -18.40
C LYS A 50 5.18 15.87 -17.05
N LYS A 51 4.49 15.55 -15.96
CA LYS A 51 5.09 15.48 -14.61
C LYS A 51 6.21 14.43 -14.52
N ALA A 52 6.05 13.30 -15.19
CA ALA A 52 7.06 12.25 -15.26
C ALA A 52 8.36 12.73 -15.92
N LEU A 53 8.26 13.51 -17.00
CA LEU A 53 9.40 14.08 -17.69
C LEU A 53 10.17 15.08 -16.79
N GLU A 54 9.43 15.95 -16.10
CA GLU A 54 10.00 16.94 -15.17
C GLU A 54 10.73 16.27 -13.99
N GLN A 55 10.16 15.20 -13.45
CA GLN A 55 10.69 14.48 -12.28
C GLN A 55 11.66 13.34 -12.64
N LYS A 56 11.90 13.08 -13.93
CA LYS A 56 12.73 11.96 -14.44
C LYS A 56 12.31 10.59 -13.88
N VAL A 57 11.01 10.38 -13.69
CA VAL A 57 10.42 9.11 -13.21
C VAL A 57 9.43 8.59 -14.24
N GLY A 58 9.12 7.29 -14.22
CA GLY A 58 8.09 6.73 -15.10
C GLY A 58 6.69 7.22 -14.74
N TYR A 59 5.86 7.58 -15.74
CA TYR A 59 4.48 8.03 -15.52
C TYR A 59 3.63 6.98 -14.77
N GLN A 60 3.85 5.68 -15.03
CA GLN A 60 3.20 4.59 -14.29
C GLN A 60 3.56 4.60 -12.80
N SER A 61 4.79 4.99 -12.44
CA SER A 61 5.21 5.11 -11.04
C SER A 61 4.48 6.27 -10.36
N LEU A 62 4.30 7.40 -11.05
CA LEU A 62 3.52 8.53 -10.53
C LEU A 62 2.04 8.20 -10.35
N ILE A 63 1.43 7.53 -11.33
CA ILE A 63 0.04 7.07 -11.22
C ILE A 63 -0.11 6.16 -10.00
N ASN A 64 0.79 5.17 -9.84
CA ASN A 64 0.77 4.29 -8.67
C ASN A 64 1.00 5.04 -7.35
N ALA A 65 1.84 6.08 -7.34
CA ALA A 65 2.05 6.90 -6.14
C ALA A 65 0.79 7.68 -5.78
N ALA A 66 0.15 8.34 -6.75
CA ALA A 66 -1.09 9.09 -6.54
C ALA A 66 -2.24 8.17 -6.05
N LEU A 67 -2.37 6.98 -6.62
CA LEU A 67 -3.36 5.99 -6.17
C LEU A 67 -3.09 5.55 -4.72
N ARG A 68 -1.83 5.37 -4.33
CA ARG A 68 -1.46 5.00 -2.96
C ARG A 68 -1.73 6.13 -1.97
N ASP A 69 -1.42 7.35 -2.37
CA ASP A 69 -1.67 8.55 -1.57
C ASP A 69 -3.16 8.71 -1.29
N TYR A 70 -3.98 8.64 -2.35
CA TYR A 70 -5.45 8.65 -2.23
C TYR A 70 -5.97 7.56 -1.28
N MET A 71 -5.47 6.33 -1.39
CA MET A 71 -5.89 5.22 -0.52
C MET A 71 -5.45 5.40 0.94
N THR A 72 -4.34 6.11 1.19
CA THR A 72 -3.87 6.39 2.55
C THR A 72 -4.71 7.51 3.16
N ASN A 73 -4.94 8.57 2.40
CA ASN A 73 -5.68 9.73 2.86
C ASN A 73 -7.19 9.45 3.01
N SER A 74 -7.74 8.55 2.18
CA SER A 74 -9.14 8.11 2.25
C SER A 74 -9.45 7.21 3.46
N LYS A 75 -8.43 6.64 4.12
CA LYS A 75 -8.60 5.84 5.35
C LYS A 75 -8.57 6.68 6.63
N ALA A 76 -8.33 7.99 6.52
CA ALA A 76 -8.28 8.91 7.65
C ALA A 76 -9.63 9.63 7.89
N SER A 77 -10.76 9.07 7.44
CA SER A 77 -12.12 9.59 7.66
C SER A 77 -13.05 8.52 8.18
#